data_AF-A0A7C4YLJ5-F1
#
_entry.id   AF-A0A7C4YLJ5-F1
#
_cell.length_a   1.000
_cell.length_b   1.000
_cell.length_c   1.000
_cell.angle_alpha   90.00
_cell.angle_beta   90.00
_cell.angle_gamma   90.00
#
_symmetry.space_group_name_H-M   'P 1'
#
loop_
_entity.id
_entity.type
_entity.pdbx_description
1 polymer ?
#
loop_
_entity_poly.entity_id
_entity_poly.type
_entity_poly.pdbx_seq_one_letter_code
_entity_poly.pdbx_strand_id
1 'polypeptide(L)'
;MATLQQLREQYLKLSHPDNIEDCIEALNRYCNFFLTAIKNHQTENNTTAQEIEAKLILQMMMTKALHIKSAITGVEFDTKKGIKLNKIIDPTIIASLIRNVYEMAAMFNLIYRTNKEGDERDIVYKLWVISGLKYRQRFSVHITTPENEAKRKLEEQNIKDHVTEIEGTKLYKSLSEKDKTKINRLIDDKDYLMRFEGNSVKILQWQALIETMECKQDFFQRIYTYFSLYSHPSNVSVFQFRDMFMPDKNSFVSTTTFNMQYVFMLLSIFIADYINLFPQVLKTFNNLDLMDQLIINANNIFARDYPYSINDTWKELG
;
A
#
# COMPACT_ATOMS: atom_id res chain seq x y z
N MET A 1 -11.40 -15.73 30.79
CA MET A 1 -10.51 -14.58 30.49
C MET A 1 -9.13 -15.15 30.30
N ALA A 2 -8.46 -14.83 29.18
CA ALA A 2 -7.05 -15.18 29.02
C ALA A 2 -6.24 -14.45 30.11
N THR A 3 -5.22 -15.10 30.64
CA THR A 3 -4.28 -14.42 31.55
C THR A 3 -3.48 -13.37 30.77
N LEU A 4 -2.98 -12.32 31.43
CA LEU A 4 -2.09 -11.32 30.79
C LEU A 4 -0.89 -11.98 30.09
N GLN A 5 -0.39 -13.08 30.66
CA GLN A 5 0.67 -13.87 30.05
C GLN A 5 0.23 -14.52 28.73
N GLN A 6 -0.95 -15.15 28.70
CA GLN A 6 -1.50 -15.74 27.47
C GLN A 6 -1.74 -14.68 26.39
N LEU A 7 -2.21 -13.49 26.78
CA LEU A 7 -2.38 -12.36 25.86
C LEU A 7 -1.03 -11.94 25.25
N ARG A 8 0.02 -11.78 26.06
CA ARG A 8 1.38 -11.43 25.60
C ARG A 8 1.97 -12.51 24.69
N GLU A 9 1.80 -13.78 25.02
CA GLU A 9 2.30 -14.91 24.21
C GLU A 9 1.62 -14.91 22.84
N GLN A 10 0.29 -14.78 22.80
CA GLN A 10 -0.45 -14.72 21.53
C GLN A 10 -0.12 -13.46 20.72
N TYR A 11 0.05 -12.32 21.39
CA TYR A 11 0.50 -11.07 20.77
C TYR A 11 1.87 -11.25 20.10
N LEU A 12 2.88 -11.76 20.82
CA LEU A 12 4.22 -11.95 20.27
C LEU A 12 4.22 -12.88 19.06
N LYS A 13 3.47 -13.98 19.16
CA LYS A 13 3.28 -14.97 18.11
C LYS A 13 2.72 -14.34 16.81
N LEU A 14 1.72 -13.47 16.93
CA LEU A 14 1.02 -12.93 15.76
C LEU A 14 1.58 -11.61 15.25
N SER A 15 2.30 -10.86 16.08
CA SER A 15 3.06 -9.68 15.65
C SER A 15 4.35 -10.05 14.94
N HIS A 16 4.93 -11.21 15.23
CA HIS A 16 6.15 -11.72 14.58
C HIS A 16 6.00 -13.19 14.18
N PRO A 17 5.09 -13.51 13.23
CA PRO A 17 4.82 -14.89 12.86
C PRO A 17 6.06 -15.54 12.23
N ASP A 18 6.38 -16.76 12.67
CA ASP A 18 7.55 -17.54 12.25
C ASP A 18 7.19 -18.74 11.35
N ASN A 19 5.89 -18.97 11.12
CA ASN A 19 5.35 -20.00 10.25
C ASN A 19 4.19 -19.47 9.39
N ILE A 20 3.75 -20.28 8.43
CA ILE A 20 2.76 -19.89 7.42
C ILE A 20 1.35 -19.79 8.03
N GLU A 21 1.01 -20.70 8.94
CA GLU A 21 -0.28 -20.73 9.62
C GLU A 21 -0.51 -19.44 10.41
N ASP A 22 0.51 -18.98 11.12
CA ASP A 22 0.45 -17.74 11.90
C ASP A 22 0.43 -16.50 10.99
N CYS A 23 1.14 -16.53 9.86
CA CYS A 23 1.02 -15.48 8.84
C CYS A 23 -0.43 -15.39 8.30
N ILE A 24 -1.08 -16.53 8.05
CA ILE A 24 -2.47 -16.58 7.60
C ILE A 24 -3.40 -16.08 8.70
N GLU A 25 -3.19 -16.49 9.96
CA GLU A 25 -3.97 -16.01 11.10
C GLU A 25 -3.87 -14.49 11.23
N ALA A 26 -2.65 -13.93 11.26
CA ALA A 26 -2.43 -12.49 11.32
C ALA A 26 -3.11 -11.77 10.15
N LEU A 27 -2.92 -12.24 8.91
CA LEU A 27 -3.51 -11.63 7.71
C LEU A 27 -5.04 -11.65 7.70
N ASN A 28 -5.68 -12.67 8.30
CA ASN A 28 -7.13 -12.71 8.44
C ASN A 28 -7.65 -11.54 9.29
N ARG A 29 -6.90 -11.13 10.33
CA ARG A 29 -7.27 -10.00 11.20
C ARG A 29 -7.29 -8.68 10.43
N TYR A 30 -6.27 -8.45 9.60
CA TYR A 30 -6.25 -7.32 8.65
C TYR A 30 -7.42 -7.37 7.66
N CYS A 31 -7.68 -8.54 7.06
CA CYS A 31 -8.81 -8.73 6.13
C CYS A 31 -10.16 -8.46 6.80
N ASN A 32 -10.34 -8.89 8.06
CA ASN A 32 -11.54 -8.65 8.85
C ASN A 32 -11.77 -7.16 9.08
N PHE A 33 -10.73 -6.43 9.48
CA PHE A 33 -10.80 -4.97 9.60
C PHE A 33 -11.20 -4.35 8.26
N PHE A 34 -10.50 -4.67 7.16
CA PHE A 34 -10.78 -4.06 5.86
C PHE A 34 -12.23 -4.27 5.43
N LEU A 35 -12.74 -5.49 5.48
CA LEU A 35 -14.12 -5.79 5.09
C LEU A 35 -15.12 -5.05 5.96
N THR A 36 -14.87 -4.98 7.27
CA THR A 36 -15.75 -4.29 8.23
C THR A 36 -15.74 -2.78 8.00
N ALA A 37 -14.55 -2.19 7.81
CA ALA A 37 -14.40 -0.78 7.50
C ALA A 37 -15.07 -0.41 6.17
N ILE A 38 -14.91 -1.22 5.13
CA ILE A 38 -15.59 -1.03 3.84
C ILE A 38 -17.11 -1.00 4.04
N LYS A 39 -17.68 -2.01 4.71
CA LYS A 39 -19.13 -2.09 4.94
C LYS A 39 -19.66 -0.92 5.76
N ASN A 40 -18.96 -0.53 6.82
CA ASN A 40 -19.42 0.50 7.73
C ASN A 40 -19.24 1.92 7.15
N HIS A 41 -18.24 2.12 6.28
CA HIS A 41 -17.88 3.44 5.78
C HIS A 41 -18.44 3.75 4.37
N GLN A 42 -18.81 2.73 3.59
CA GLN A 42 -19.46 2.92 2.28
C GLN A 42 -20.90 3.46 2.37
N THR A 43 -21.56 3.29 3.51
CA THR A 43 -22.93 3.77 3.74
C THR A 43 -23.02 5.27 4.01
N GLU A 44 -21.88 5.96 4.09
CA GLU A 44 -21.80 7.39 4.39
C GLU A 44 -21.71 8.24 3.11
N ASN A 45 -22.41 9.38 3.08
CA ASN A 45 -22.39 10.32 1.96
C ASN A 45 -20.99 10.95 1.79
N ASN A 46 -20.37 10.72 0.64
CA ASN A 46 -19.04 11.27 0.31
C ASN A 46 -19.15 12.75 -0.08
N THR A 47 -18.16 13.56 0.26
CA THR A 47 -18.20 15.00 -0.02
C THR A 47 -17.35 15.41 -1.22
N THR A 48 -16.30 14.65 -1.57
CA THR A 48 -15.41 14.94 -2.72
C THR A 48 -15.00 13.71 -3.53
N ALA A 49 -14.55 13.91 -4.77
CA ALA A 49 -13.98 12.85 -5.61
C ALA A 49 -12.75 12.18 -4.97
N GLN A 50 -11.89 12.98 -4.33
CA GLN A 50 -10.72 12.49 -3.59
C GLN A 50 -11.12 11.51 -2.48
N GLU A 51 -12.17 11.81 -1.72
CA GLU A 51 -12.66 10.91 -0.66
C GLU A 51 -13.27 9.63 -1.23
N ILE A 52 -14.04 9.72 -2.31
CA ILE A 52 -14.61 8.56 -3.00
C ILE A 52 -13.49 7.61 -3.44
N GLU A 53 -12.44 8.15 -4.06
CA GLU A 53 -11.30 7.38 -4.54
C GLU A 53 -10.46 6.82 -3.39
N ALA A 54 -10.27 7.56 -2.30
CA ALA A 54 -9.65 7.04 -1.08
C ALA A 54 -10.40 5.82 -0.52
N LYS A 55 -11.75 5.84 -0.53
CA LYS A 55 -12.58 4.67 -0.16
C LYS A 55 -12.46 3.50 -1.15
N LEU A 56 -12.25 3.78 -2.43
CA LEU A 56 -11.94 2.73 -3.42
C LEU A 56 -10.55 2.13 -3.18
N ILE A 57 -9.56 2.94 -2.80
CA ILE A 57 -8.22 2.45 -2.47
C ILE A 57 -8.27 1.52 -1.26
N LEU A 58 -9.12 1.76 -0.25
CA LEU A 58 -9.35 0.79 0.85
C LEU A 58 -9.77 -0.59 0.33
N GLN A 59 -10.71 -0.63 -0.63
CA GLN A 59 -11.15 -1.88 -1.25
C GLN A 59 -10.04 -2.54 -2.07
N MET A 60 -9.25 -1.75 -2.79
CA MET A 60 -8.09 -2.27 -3.52
C MET A 60 -7.02 -2.82 -2.58
N MET A 61 -6.80 -2.20 -1.41
CA MET A 61 -5.88 -2.72 -0.41
C MET A 61 -6.37 -4.06 0.15
N MET A 62 -7.67 -4.18 0.43
CA MET A 62 -8.29 -5.43 0.85
C MET A 62 -8.06 -6.56 -0.16
N THR A 63 -8.30 -6.31 -1.45
CA THR A 63 -8.11 -7.36 -2.47
C THR A 63 -6.65 -7.78 -2.58
N LYS A 64 -5.69 -6.85 -2.45
CA LYS A 64 -4.26 -7.19 -2.38
C LYS A 64 -3.94 -8.08 -1.18
N ALA A 65 -4.46 -7.77 0.01
CA ALA A 65 -4.29 -8.61 1.19
C ALA A 65 -4.85 -10.03 0.97
N LEU A 66 -6.03 -10.15 0.34
CA LEU A 66 -6.62 -11.45 -0.01
C LEU A 66 -5.80 -12.22 -1.07
N HIS A 67 -5.23 -11.53 -2.06
CA HIS A 67 -4.34 -12.17 -3.04
C HIS A 67 -3.05 -12.67 -2.40
N ILE A 68 -2.47 -11.91 -1.46
CA ILE A 68 -1.31 -12.37 -0.67
C ILE A 68 -1.69 -13.61 0.14
N LYS A 69 -2.85 -13.60 0.81
CA LYS A 69 -3.37 -14.76 1.56
C LYS A 69 -3.47 -16.02 0.67
N SER A 70 -4.00 -15.86 -0.53
CA SER A 70 -4.10 -16.94 -1.50
C SER A 70 -2.71 -17.46 -1.89
N ALA A 71 -1.77 -16.56 -2.18
CA ALA A 71 -0.40 -16.92 -2.57
C ALA A 71 0.36 -17.68 -1.46
N ILE A 72 0.24 -17.26 -0.20
CA ILE A 72 0.90 -17.94 0.94
C ILE A 72 0.25 -19.29 1.31
N THR A 73 -0.96 -19.57 0.80
CA THR A 73 -1.58 -20.91 0.96
C THR A 73 -0.92 -21.95 0.04
N GLY A 74 -0.16 -21.49 -0.96
CA GLY A 74 0.58 -22.32 -1.90
C GLY A 74 -0.26 -22.80 -3.08
N VAL A 75 0.46 -23.28 -4.10
CA VAL A 75 -0.11 -23.85 -5.33
C VAL A 75 0.23 -25.33 -5.43
N GLU A 76 -0.70 -26.11 -5.95
CA GLU A 76 -0.56 -27.53 -6.23
C GLU A 76 -1.14 -27.84 -7.61
N PHE A 77 -0.69 -28.92 -8.25
CA PHE A 77 -1.17 -29.26 -9.58
C PHE A 77 -1.12 -30.77 -9.83
N ASP A 78 -2.23 -31.33 -10.29
CA ASP A 78 -2.34 -32.73 -10.69
C ASP A 78 -2.54 -32.82 -12.21
N THR A 79 -1.65 -33.54 -12.89
CA THR A 79 -1.84 -33.86 -14.31
C THR A 79 -2.89 -34.95 -14.49
N LYS A 80 -3.52 -34.98 -15.68
CA LYS A 80 -4.39 -36.10 -16.09
C LYS A 80 -3.69 -37.47 -16.11
N LYS A 81 -2.35 -37.50 -16.09
CA LYS A 81 -1.53 -38.72 -16.09
C LYS A 81 -1.08 -39.14 -14.69
N GLY A 82 -1.57 -38.49 -13.63
CA GLY A 82 -1.24 -38.83 -12.25
C GLY A 82 0.09 -38.27 -11.74
N ILE A 83 0.79 -37.43 -12.50
CA ILE A 83 1.95 -36.66 -12.02
C ILE A 83 1.42 -35.51 -11.15
N LYS A 84 1.91 -35.41 -9.92
CA LYS A 84 1.52 -34.41 -8.92
C LYS A 84 2.66 -33.45 -8.61
N LEU A 85 2.37 -32.16 -8.65
CA LEU A 85 3.13 -31.11 -7.98
C LEU A 85 2.61 -31.00 -6.54
N ASN A 86 3.46 -31.31 -5.57
CA ASN A 86 3.16 -31.05 -4.17
C ASN A 86 2.93 -29.56 -3.93
N LYS A 87 2.17 -29.23 -2.90
CA LYS A 87 1.95 -27.84 -2.51
C LYS A 87 3.29 -27.12 -2.30
N ILE A 88 3.50 -26.05 -3.07
CA ILE A 88 4.65 -25.16 -2.92
C ILE A 88 4.19 -23.73 -2.70
N ILE A 89 4.95 -22.98 -1.92
CA ILE A 89 4.81 -21.54 -1.79
C ILE A 89 5.95 -20.91 -2.57
N ASP A 90 5.63 -19.94 -3.43
CA ASP A 90 6.62 -19.16 -4.19
C ASP A 90 6.84 -17.79 -3.54
N PRO A 91 7.94 -17.60 -2.78
CA PRO A 91 8.22 -16.34 -2.11
C PRO A 91 8.45 -15.18 -3.09
N THR A 92 8.78 -15.45 -4.36
CA THR A 92 9.05 -14.41 -5.37
C THR A 92 7.76 -13.77 -5.89
N ILE A 93 6.70 -14.57 -6.02
CA ILE A 93 5.35 -14.08 -6.31
C ILE A 93 4.83 -13.26 -5.14
N ILE A 94 5.04 -13.75 -3.91
CA ILE A 94 4.69 -13.02 -2.69
C ILE A 94 5.41 -11.66 -2.68
N ALA A 95 6.73 -11.63 -2.81
CA ALA A 95 7.51 -10.38 -2.89
C ALA A 95 6.96 -9.38 -3.92
N SER A 96 6.57 -9.85 -5.11
CA SER A 96 5.95 -9.01 -6.14
C SER A 96 4.58 -8.45 -5.74
N LEU A 97 3.75 -9.22 -5.04
CA LEU A 97 2.49 -8.73 -4.48
C LEU A 97 2.73 -7.69 -3.37
N ILE A 98 3.76 -7.89 -2.55
CA ILE A 98 4.09 -6.96 -1.45
C ILE A 98 4.59 -5.63 -2.00
N ARG A 99 5.36 -5.63 -3.09
CA ARG A 99 5.72 -4.40 -3.79
C ARG A 99 4.48 -3.58 -4.16
N ASN A 100 3.43 -4.23 -4.64
CA ASN A 100 2.18 -3.54 -4.97
C ASN A 100 1.47 -2.96 -3.73
N VAL A 101 1.58 -3.63 -2.57
CA VAL A 101 1.09 -3.09 -1.29
C VAL A 101 1.93 -1.88 -0.86
N TYR A 102 3.25 -1.97 -0.98
CA TYR A 102 4.17 -0.85 -0.71
C TYR A 102 3.82 0.37 -1.56
N GLU A 103 3.70 0.20 -2.88
CA GLU A 103 3.43 1.31 -3.80
C GLU A 103 2.06 1.95 -3.51
N MET A 104 1.06 1.15 -3.13
CA MET A 104 -0.26 1.65 -2.75
C MET A 104 -0.27 2.39 -1.41
N ALA A 105 0.40 1.84 -0.37
CA ALA A 105 0.52 2.49 0.93
C ALA A 105 1.30 3.81 0.81
N ALA A 106 2.40 3.80 0.07
CA ALA A 106 3.23 4.96 -0.21
C ALA A 106 2.45 6.04 -0.99
N MET A 107 1.72 5.66 -2.05
CA MET A 107 0.87 6.58 -2.80
C MET A 107 -0.23 7.18 -1.93
N PHE A 108 -0.91 6.35 -1.12
CA PHE A 108 -1.96 6.82 -0.24
C PHE A 108 -1.42 7.83 0.78
N ASN A 109 -0.28 7.50 1.41
CA ASN A 109 0.39 8.40 2.33
C ASN A 109 0.84 9.71 1.64
N LEU A 110 1.44 9.63 0.45
CA LEU A 110 1.89 10.80 -0.30
C LEU A 110 0.73 11.76 -0.59
N ILE A 111 -0.39 11.24 -1.11
CA ILE A 111 -1.53 12.06 -1.49
C ILE A 111 -2.28 12.56 -0.25
N TYR A 112 -2.61 11.68 0.68
CA TYR A 112 -3.61 11.97 1.72
C TYR A 112 -3.03 12.30 3.10
N ARG A 113 -1.74 12.00 3.35
CA ARG A 113 -1.12 12.18 4.68
C ARG A 113 0.00 13.24 4.68
N THR A 114 0.94 13.13 3.75
CA THR A 114 2.13 14.01 3.69
C THR A 114 1.78 15.42 3.24
N ASN A 115 1.05 15.54 2.13
CA ASN A 115 0.61 16.82 1.59
C ASN A 115 -0.71 17.17 2.29
N LYS A 116 -0.67 18.22 3.13
CA LYS A 116 -1.77 18.53 4.06
C LYS A 116 -2.99 19.09 3.32
N GLU A 117 -4.05 19.37 4.06
CA GLU A 117 -5.29 19.95 3.52
C GLU A 117 -5.04 21.19 2.65
N GLY A 118 -5.93 21.43 1.67
CA GLY A 118 -5.87 22.57 0.76
C GLY A 118 -5.07 22.28 -0.51
N ASP A 119 -4.38 23.31 -1.02
CA ASP A 119 -3.76 23.28 -2.35
C ASP A 119 -2.66 22.20 -2.49
N GLU A 120 -1.93 21.86 -1.41
CA GLU A 120 -0.86 20.84 -1.48
C GLU A 120 -1.40 19.47 -1.89
N ARG A 121 -2.39 18.95 -1.15
CA ARG A 121 -3.08 17.69 -1.47
C ARG A 121 -3.71 17.74 -2.84
N ASP A 122 -4.38 18.85 -3.14
CA ASP A 122 -5.13 19.01 -4.38
C ASP A 122 -4.23 18.94 -5.62
N ILE A 123 -3.06 19.58 -5.57
CA ILE A 123 -2.07 19.52 -6.65
C ILE A 123 -1.53 18.10 -6.82
N VAL A 124 -1.09 17.44 -5.75
CA VAL A 124 -0.49 16.09 -5.84
C VAL A 124 -1.52 15.05 -6.28
N TYR A 125 -2.76 15.15 -5.78
CA TYR A 125 -3.87 14.34 -6.25
C TYR A 125 -4.12 14.51 -7.76
N LYS A 126 -4.19 15.76 -8.24
CA LYS A 126 -4.42 16.03 -9.67
C LYS A 126 -3.25 15.56 -10.53
N LEU A 127 -2.01 15.69 -10.07
CA LEU A 127 -0.84 15.12 -10.75
C LEU A 127 -0.97 13.59 -10.88
N TRP A 128 -1.42 12.91 -9.82
CA TRP A 128 -1.67 11.47 -9.84
C TRP A 128 -2.74 11.09 -10.87
N VAL A 129 -3.86 11.83 -10.91
CA VAL A 129 -4.92 11.64 -11.93
C VAL A 129 -4.38 11.87 -13.34
N ILE A 130 -3.68 12.99 -13.58
CA ILE A 130 -3.07 13.33 -14.88
C ILE A 130 -2.10 12.23 -15.33
N SER A 131 -1.23 11.76 -14.43
CA SER A 131 -0.27 10.69 -14.70
C SER A 131 -0.99 9.42 -15.17
N GLY A 132 -2.03 8.99 -14.44
CA GLY A 132 -2.83 7.81 -14.81
C GLY A 132 -3.51 7.95 -16.17
N LEU A 133 -4.17 9.09 -16.42
CA LEU A 133 -4.84 9.37 -17.70
C LEU A 133 -3.83 9.41 -18.85
N LYS A 134 -2.73 10.15 -18.73
CA LYS A 134 -1.67 10.23 -19.76
C LYS A 134 -0.98 8.89 -20.00
N TYR A 135 -0.86 8.03 -18.98
CA TYR A 135 -0.34 6.68 -19.17
C TYR A 135 -1.29 5.84 -20.02
N ARG A 136 -2.61 5.91 -19.73
CA ARG A 136 -3.62 5.16 -20.49
C ARG A 136 -3.70 5.60 -21.95
N GLN A 137 -3.47 6.88 -22.23
CA GLN A 137 -3.42 7.41 -23.60
C GLN A 137 -2.34 6.75 -24.49
N ARG A 138 -1.33 6.08 -23.91
CA ARG A 138 -0.34 5.29 -24.67
C ARG A 138 -0.96 4.11 -25.44
N PHE A 139 -2.12 3.62 -24.99
CA PHE A 139 -2.83 2.51 -25.62
C PHE A 139 -3.88 2.97 -26.65
N SER A 140 -3.88 4.25 -27.02
CA SER A 140 -4.83 4.84 -27.97
C SER A 140 -4.83 4.15 -29.34
N VAL A 141 -3.70 3.58 -29.77
CA VAL A 141 -3.59 2.80 -31.01
C VAL A 141 -4.47 1.55 -31.05
N HIS A 142 -5.01 1.10 -29.92
CA HIS A 142 -5.90 -0.05 -29.81
C HIS A 142 -7.39 0.32 -29.70
N ILE A 143 -7.73 1.61 -29.85
CA ILE A 143 -9.12 2.06 -29.80
C ILE A 143 -9.79 1.78 -31.14
N THR A 144 -10.75 0.86 -31.13
CA THR A 144 -11.46 0.37 -32.32
C THR A 144 -12.94 0.71 -32.36
N THR A 145 -13.46 1.39 -31.32
CA THR A 145 -14.91 1.65 -31.17
C THR A 145 -15.18 3.13 -30.93
N PRO A 146 -16.31 3.68 -31.43
CA PRO A 146 -16.67 5.08 -31.22
C PRO A 146 -16.82 5.48 -29.74
N GLU A 147 -17.30 4.56 -28.89
CA GLU A 147 -17.43 4.78 -27.45
C GLU A 147 -16.06 5.00 -26.79
N ASN A 148 -15.08 4.13 -27.07
CA ASN A 148 -13.74 4.27 -26.52
C ASN A 148 -13.02 5.52 -27.05
N GLU A 149 -13.32 5.95 -28.28
CA GLU A 149 -12.82 7.21 -28.84
C GLU A 149 -13.44 8.43 -28.15
N ALA A 150 -14.74 8.42 -27.86
CA ALA A 150 -15.39 9.48 -27.08
C ALA A 150 -14.80 9.55 -25.66
N LYS A 151 -14.59 8.40 -25.01
CA LYS A 151 -13.93 8.31 -23.70
C LYS A 151 -12.51 8.86 -23.73
N ARG A 152 -11.74 8.58 -24.79
CA ARG A 152 -10.40 9.13 -24.98
C ARG A 152 -10.40 10.65 -25.01
N LYS A 153 -11.30 11.26 -25.80
CA LYS A 153 -11.43 12.71 -25.93
C LYS A 153 -11.85 13.36 -24.61
N LEU A 154 -12.77 12.74 -23.89
CA LEU A 154 -13.16 13.20 -22.56
C LEU A 154 -11.95 13.23 -21.60
N GLU A 155 -11.11 12.21 -21.64
CA GLU A 155 -9.92 12.16 -20.78
C GLU A 155 -8.84 13.16 -21.18
N GLU A 156 -8.67 13.42 -22.48
CA GLU A 156 -7.81 14.51 -22.95
C GLU A 156 -8.31 15.87 -22.43
N GLN A 157 -9.63 16.05 -22.33
CA GLN A 157 -10.20 17.26 -21.73
C GLN A 157 -9.97 17.30 -20.22
N ASN A 158 -10.24 16.20 -19.50
CA ASN A 158 -10.00 16.10 -18.05
C ASN A 158 -8.54 16.41 -17.68
N ILE A 159 -7.58 15.96 -18.52
CA ILE A 159 -6.16 16.31 -18.32
C ILE A 159 -5.96 17.82 -18.38
N LYS A 160 -6.53 18.52 -19.38
CA LYS A 160 -6.40 19.97 -19.53
C LYS A 160 -7.08 20.72 -18.38
N ASP A 161 -8.24 20.25 -17.95
CA ASP A 161 -8.99 20.84 -16.85
C ASP A 161 -8.18 20.74 -15.55
N HIS A 162 -7.63 19.56 -15.22
CA HIS A 162 -6.79 19.40 -14.04
C HIS A 162 -5.50 20.21 -14.08
N VAL A 163 -4.86 20.38 -15.24
CA VAL A 163 -3.70 21.28 -15.39
C VAL A 163 -4.10 22.72 -15.07
N THR A 164 -5.22 23.19 -15.64
CA THR A 164 -5.75 24.54 -15.40
C THR A 164 -6.08 24.76 -13.91
N GLU A 165 -6.65 23.75 -13.26
CA GLU A 165 -6.96 23.78 -11.83
C GLU A 165 -5.69 23.86 -10.97
N ILE A 166 -4.65 23.06 -11.28
CA ILE A 166 -3.33 23.13 -10.61
C ILE A 166 -2.76 24.55 -10.72
N GLU A 167 -2.68 25.09 -11.94
CA GLU A 167 -2.15 26.43 -12.22
C GLU A 167 -3.00 27.55 -11.57
N GLY A 168 -4.29 27.26 -11.34
CA GLY A 168 -5.25 28.13 -10.69
C GLY A 168 -5.08 28.25 -9.18
N THR A 169 -4.46 27.28 -8.51
CA THR A 169 -4.29 27.25 -7.05
C THR A 169 -3.48 28.44 -6.52
N LYS A 170 -3.72 28.85 -5.26
CA LYS A 170 -2.97 29.93 -4.62
C LYS A 170 -1.52 29.53 -4.41
N LEU A 171 -1.30 28.28 -3.99
CA LEU A 171 0.03 27.73 -3.78
C LEU A 171 0.86 27.77 -5.06
N TYR A 172 0.37 27.20 -6.17
CA TYR A 172 1.13 27.19 -7.44
C TYR A 172 1.54 28.60 -7.89
N LYS A 173 0.61 29.57 -7.81
CA LYS A 173 0.88 30.97 -8.17
C LYS A 173 1.96 31.62 -7.30
N SER A 174 2.08 31.21 -6.04
CA SER A 174 3.07 31.72 -5.10
C SER A 174 4.46 31.06 -5.22
N LEU A 175 4.59 29.94 -5.93
CA LEU A 175 5.86 29.24 -6.11
C LEU A 175 6.84 30.02 -6.98
N SER A 176 8.12 29.73 -6.80
CA SER A 176 9.18 30.19 -7.69
C SER A 176 9.01 29.59 -9.10
N GLU A 177 9.50 30.27 -10.14
CA GLU A 177 9.50 29.71 -11.51
C GLU A 177 10.24 28.37 -11.61
N LYS A 178 11.28 28.18 -10.79
CA LYS A 178 11.99 26.91 -10.67
C LYS A 178 11.08 25.79 -10.17
N ASP A 179 10.23 26.05 -9.18
CA ASP A 179 9.34 25.04 -8.60
C ASP A 179 8.08 24.81 -9.46
N LYS A 180 7.56 25.85 -10.13
CA LYS A 180 6.55 25.68 -11.18
C LYS A 180 7.05 24.80 -12.31
N THR A 181 8.29 25.01 -12.76
CA THR A 181 8.94 24.19 -13.79
C THR A 181 9.02 22.72 -13.36
N LYS A 182 9.27 22.42 -12.08
CA LYS A 182 9.26 21.04 -11.57
C LYS A 182 7.88 20.40 -11.70
N ILE A 183 6.82 21.11 -11.32
CA ILE A 183 5.43 20.62 -11.45
C ILE A 183 5.07 20.39 -12.92
N ASN A 184 5.39 21.34 -13.79
CA ASN A 184 5.13 21.23 -15.23
C ASN A 184 5.87 20.04 -15.84
N ARG A 185 7.11 19.80 -15.41
CA ARG A 185 7.87 18.63 -15.83
C ARG A 185 7.22 17.32 -15.36
N LEU A 186 6.71 17.25 -14.14
CA LEU A 186 5.98 16.07 -13.66
C LEU A 186 4.73 15.80 -14.50
N ILE A 187 3.98 16.85 -14.86
CA ILE A 187 2.84 16.76 -15.78
C ILE A 187 3.28 16.13 -17.11
N ASP A 188 4.39 16.57 -17.69
CA ASP A 188 4.89 16.09 -18.98
C ASP A 188 5.45 14.66 -18.91
N ASP A 189 6.24 14.38 -17.88
CA ASP A 189 6.89 13.08 -17.64
C ASP A 189 5.90 12.00 -17.15
N LYS A 190 4.64 12.38 -16.88
CA LYS A 190 3.55 11.50 -16.39
C LYS A 190 3.88 10.97 -15.00
N ASP A 191 4.37 11.83 -14.14
CA ASP A 191 4.78 11.53 -12.78
C ASP A 191 4.04 12.43 -11.79
N TYR A 192 3.99 12.03 -10.53
CA TYR A 192 3.31 12.72 -9.44
C TYR A 192 4.10 12.63 -8.12
N LEU A 193 5.27 11.98 -8.13
CA LEU A 193 6.07 11.76 -6.93
C LEU A 193 6.77 13.05 -6.50
N MET A 194 6.05 13.87 -5.73
CA MET A 194 6.58 15.08 -5.12
C MET A 194 5.90 15.40 -3.79
N ARG A 195 6.60 16.17 -2.97
CA ARG A 195 6.01 16.82 -1.79
C ARG A 195 6.38 18.29 -1.73
N PHE A 196 5.58 19.04 -0.99
CA PHE A 196 5.90 20.42 -0.64
C PHE A 196 6.79 20.48 0.61
N GLU A 197 7.78 21.37 0.59
CA GLU A 197 8.60 21.75 1.73
C GLU A 197 8.49 23.28 1.88
N GLY A 198 7.41 23.73 2.51
CA GLY A 198 6.99 25.13 2.48
C GLY A 198 6.65 25.56 1.05
N ASN A 199 7.21 26.68 0.59
CA ASN A 199 7.01 27.17 -0.78
C ASN A 199 7.99 26.56 -1.80
N SER A 200 8.50 25.36 -1.54
CA SER A 200 9.42 24.66 -2.44
C SER A 200 8.93 23.26 -2.77
N VAL A 201 9.29 22.77 -3.95
CA VAL A 201 8.87 21.45 -4.44
C VAL A 201 10.05 20.47 -4.39
N LYS A 202 9.91 19.36 -3.66
CA LYS A 202 10.86 18.26 -3.66
C LYS A 202 10.34 17.11 -4.51
N ILE A 203 11.06 16.77 -5.58
CA ILE A 203 10.80 15.58 -6.39
C ILE A 203 11.30 14.35 -5.64
N LEU A 204 10.50 13.28 -5.67
CA LEU A 204 10.75 12.04 -4.98
C LEU A 204 11.00 10.90 -5.97
N GLN A 205 11.47 9.78 -5.44
CA GLN A 205 11.58 8.50 -6.15
C GLN A 205 10.90 7.43 -5.31
N TRP A 206 10.50 6.31 -5.91
CA TRP A 206 9.84 5.21 -5.20
C TRP A 206 10.61 4.72 -3.97
N GLN A 207 11.94 4.67 -4.06
CA GLN A 207 12.83 4.30 -2.96
C GLN A 207 12.77 5.30 -1.80
N ALA A 208 12.48 6.57 -2.09
CA ALA A 208 12.40 7.65 -1.12
C ALA A 208 10.97 7.89 -0.59
N LEU A 209 9.94 7.21 -1.12
CA LEU A 209 8.57 7.37 -0.60
C LEU A 209 8.41 6.83 0.82
N ILE A 210 9.32 5.98 1.28
CA ILE A 210 9.35 5.64 2.71
C ILE A 210 9.57 6.86 3.60
N GLU A 211 10.35 7.85 3.13
CA GLU A 211 10.60 9.09 3.88
C GLU A 211 9.32 9.89 4.07
N THR A 212 8.28 9.67 3.25
CA THR A 212 6.99 10.35 3.39
C THR A 212 6.10 9.65 4.41
N MET A 213 6.27 8.33 4.59
CA MET A 213 5.53 7.55 5.57
C MET A 213 5.98 7.77 7.02
N GLU A 214 7.05 8.54 7.24
CA GLU A 214 7.60 8.87 8.57
C GLU A 214 7.96 7.63 9.40
N CYS A 215 8.39 6.57 8.72
CA CYS A 215 8.93 5.38 9.36
C CYS A 215 10.31 5.66 9.99
N LYS A 216 10.62 4.93 11.05
CA LYS A 216 11.97 4.84 11.62
C LYS A 216 12.98 4.56 10.51
N GLN A 217 14.10 5.29 10.56
CA GLN A 217 15.20 5.10 9.64
C GLN A 217 15.66 3.63 9.68
N ASP A 218 16.06 3.10 8.53
CA ASP A 218 16.54 1.73 8.29
C ASP A 218 15.51 0.62 8.05
N PHE A 219 14.30 0.65 8.60
CA PHE A 219 13.36 -0.50 8.51
C PHE A 219 12.99 -0.90 7.08
N PHE A 220 12.73 0.08 6.24
CA PHE A 220 12.33 -0.13 4.86
C PHE A 220 13.42 0.34 3.89
N GLN A 221 14.63 0.60 4.39
CA GLN A 221 15.74 1.00 3.55
C GLN A 221 16.05 -0.15 2.58
N ARG A 222 16.03 0.13 1.28
CA ARG A 222 16.22 -0.85 0.19
C ARG A 222 15.11 -1.89 0.04
N ILE A 223 14.01 -1.83 0.81
CA ILE A 223 12.93 -2.81 0.71
C ILE A 223 12.27 -2.79 -0.68
N TYR A 224 12.13 -1.60 -1.26
CA TYR A 224 11.58 -1.42 -2.60
C TYR A 224 12.46 -2.10 -3.64
N THR A 225 13.77 -1.91 -3.52
CA THR A 225 14.78 -2.57 -4.37
C THR A 225 14.75 -4.08 -4.17
N TYR A 226 14.67 -4.56 -2.92
CA TYR A 226 14.56 -5.99 -2.60
C TYR A 226 13.34 -6.63 -3.27
N PHE A 227 12.14 -6.07 -3.11
CA PHE A 227 10.95 -6.62 -3.76
C PHE A 227 10.98 -6.48 -5.29
N SER A 228 11.61 -5.42 -5.79
CA SER A 228 11.79 -5.21 -7.24
C SER A 228 12.73 -6.25 -7.87
N LEU A 229 13.73 -6.76 -7.14
CA LEU A 229 14.60 -7.85 -7.63
C LEU A 229 13.80 -9.12 -7.96
N TYR A 230 12.73 -9.42 -7.21
CA TYR A 230 11.85 -10.57 -7.46
C TYR A 230 10.83 -10.35 -8.57
N SER A 231 10.61 -9.10 -9.00
CA SER A 231 9.70 -8.79 -10.11
C SER A 231 10.34 -8.95 -11.49
N HIS A 232 11.67 -9.10 -11.57
CA HIS A 232 12.42 -9.19 -12.82
C HIS A 232 13.15 -10.54 -12.91
N PRO A 233 13.12 -11.23 -14.07
CA PRO A 233 13.85 -12.48 -14.27
C PRO A 233 15.35 -12.19 -14.43
N SER A 234 16.03 -11.96 -13.31
CA SER A 234 17.47 -11.76 -13.25
C SER A 234 18.18 -13.08 -12.96
N ASN A 235 19.49 -13.16 -13.24
CA ASN A 235 20.26 -14.33 -12.81
C ASN A 235 20.18 -14.53 -11.28
N VAL A 236 20.08 -13.43 -10.52
CA VAL A 236 19.87 -13.42 -9.07
C VAL A 236 18.58 -14.12 -8.65
N SER A 237 17.46 -13.78 -9.27
CA SER A 237 16.19 -14.42 -8.95
C SER A 237 16.21 -15.93 -9.27
N VAL A 238 16.96 -16.37 -10.29
CA VAL A 238 17.07 -17.80 -10.65
C VAL A 238 17.82 -18.59 -9.58
N PHE A 239 19.01 -18.14 -9.14
CA PHE A 239 19.74 -18.90 -8.12
C PHE A 239 19.08 -18.80 -6.74
N GLN A 240 18.45 -17.66 -6.41
CA GLN A 240 17.67 -17.53 -5.18
C GLN A 240 16.47 -18.49 -5.17
N PHE A 241 15.75 -18.60 -6.29
CA PHE A 241 14.65 -19.56 -6.43
C PHE A 241 15.15 -20.99 -6.25
N ARG A 242 16.26 -21.38 -6.90
CA ARG A 242 16.89 -22.70 -6.70
C ARG A 242 17.20 -22.96 -5.22
N ASP A 243 17.83 -21.99 -4.55
CA ASP A 243 18.30 -22.14 -3.17
C ASP A 243 17.13 -22.22 -2.16
N MET A 244 15.96 -21.67 -2.48
CA MET A 244 14.74 -21.76 -1.66
C MET A 244 14.15 -23.17 -1.58
N PHE A 245 14.38 -23.99 -2.62
CA PHE A 245 13.83 -25.35 -2.75
C PHE A 245 14.91 -26.44 -2.64
N MET A 246 16.11 -26.10 -2.17
CA MET A 246 17.11 -27.12 -1.84
C MET A 246 16.59 -28.06 -0.74
N PRO A 247 16.84 -29.38 -0.86
CA PRO A 247 16.55 -30.33 0.22
C PRO A 247 17.16 -29.85 1.55
N ASP A 248 16.45 -30.07 2.66
CA ASP A 248 16.88 -29.86 4.05
C ASP A 248 16.90 -28.43 4.60
N LYS A 249 16.57 -27.39 3.81
CA LYS A 249 16.58 -26.00 4.30
C LYS A 249 15.20 -25.35 4.49
N ASN A 250 14.16 -25.81 3.77
CA ASN A 250 12.83 -25.17 3.75
C ASN A 250 12.88 -23.63 3.70
N SER A 251 13.89 -23.05 3.05
CA SER A 251 14.19 -21.60 3.10
C SER A 251 13.06 -20.76 2.50
N PHE A 252 12.15 -21.37 1.72
CA PHE A 252 10.94 -20.72 1.24
C PHE A 252 10.03 -20.27 2.39
N VAL A 253 9.97 -21.02 3.51
CA VAL A 253 9.16 -20.66 4.70
C VAL A 253 9.75 -19.43 5.38
N SER A 254 11.06 -19.44 5.66
CA SER A 254 11.74 -18.29 6.29
C SER A 254 11.71 -17.05 5.40
N THR A 255 11.85 -17.21 4.07
CA THR A 255 11.72 -16.10 3.13
C THR A 255 10.28 -15.56 3.09
N THR A 256 9.29 -16.45 3.10
CA THR A 256 7.87 -16.05 3.10
C THR A 256 7.52 -15.30 4.39
N THR A 257 7.87 -15.83 5.55
CA THR A 257 7.59 -15.21 6.85
C THR A 257 8.28 -13.86 6.99
N PHE A 258 9.55 -13.74 6.57
CA PHE A 258 10.26 -12.46 6.47
C PHE A 258 9.52 -11.46 5.58
N ASN A 259 9.10 -11.88 4.39
CA ASN A 259 8.32 -11.04 3.48
C ASN A 259 6.99 -10.59 4.12
N MET A 260 6.31 -11.48 4.84
CA MET A 260 5.03 -11.19 5.50
C MET A 260 5.15 -10.15 6.61
N GLN A 261 6.27 -10.06 7.34
CA GLN A 261 6.49 -9.01 8.34
C GLN A 261 6.36 -7.60 7.72
N TYR A 262 6.88 -7.40 6.51
CA TYR A 262 6.73 -6.13 5.79
C TYR A 262 5.30 -5.86 5.36
N VAL A 263 4.55 -6.88 4.96
CA VAL A 263 3.12 -6.73 4.65
C VAL A 263 2.37 -6.22 5.87
N PHE A 264 2.57 -6.83 7.02
CA PHE A 264 1.85 -6.43 8.23
C PHE A 264 2.17 -4.99 8.62
N MET A 265 3.44 -4.57 8.55
CA MET A 265 3.80 -3.17 8.76
C MET A 265 3.14 -2.23 7.75
N LEU A 266 3.17 -2.54 6.45
CA LEU A 266 2.56 -1.69 5.41
C LEU A 266 1.04 -1.59 5.51
N LEU A 267 0.36 -2.71 5.80
CA LEU A 267 -1.08 -2.72 6.03
C LEU A 267 -1.44 -1.92 7.28
N SER A 268 -0.66 -2.04 8.35
CA SER A 268 -0.84 -1.26 9.59
C SER A 268 -0.63 0.24 9.38
N ILE A 269 0.40 0.64 8.62
CA ILE A 269 0.63 2.04 8.23
C ILE A 269 -0.57 2.57 7.44
N PHE A 270 -1.00 1.82 6.42
CA PHE A 270 -2.14 2.20 5.59
C PHE A 270 -3.42 2.34 6.40
N ILE A 271 -3.73 1.41 7.31
CA ILE A 271 -4.92 1.46 8.17
C ILE A 271 -4.89 2.70 9.06
N ALA A 272 -3.76 2.99 9.71
CA ALA A 272 -3.62 4.17 10.55
C ALA A 272 -3.76 5.47 9.76
N ASP A 273 -3.17 5.55 8.56
CA ASP A 273 -3.31 6.73 7.69
C ASP A 273 -4.73 6.89 7.16
N TYR A 274 -5.42 5.77 6.87
CA TYR A 274 -6.82 5.78 6.46
C TYR A 274 -7.75 6.27 7.58
N ILE A 275 -7.52 5.81 8.83
CA ILE A 275 -8.24 6.30 10.01
C ILE A 275 -7.93 7.78 10.25
N ASN A 276 -6.71 8.22 9.99
CA ASN A 276 -6.37 9.64 10.11
C ASN A 276 -7.13 10.50 9.10
N LEU A 277 -7.24 10.04 7.83
CA LEU A 277 -8.03 10.72 6.81
C LEU A 277 -9.53 10.70 7.12
N PHE A 278 -10.02 9.60 7.71
CA PHE A 278 -11.42 9.39 8.06
C PHE A 278 -11.58 9.03 9.55
N PRO A 279 -11.54 10.02 10.46
CA PRO A 279 -11.55 9.78 11.90
C PRO A 279 -12.73 8.95 12.40
N GLN A 280 -13.88 8.97 11.72
CA GLN A 280 -15.04 8.16 12.05
C GLN A 280 -14.78 6.64 11.94
N VAL A 281 -13.82 6.23 11.10
CA VAL A 281 -13.43 4.82 10.93
C VAL A 281 -12.76 4.28 12.21
N LEU A 282 -12.25 5.15 13.08
CA LEU A 282 -11.73 4.77 14.40
C LEU A 282 -12.76 3.99 15.22
N LYS A 283 -14.06 4.31 15.10
CA LYS A 283 -15.12 3.54 15.76
C LYS A 283 -15.16 2.08 15.28
N THR A 284 -14.93 1.85 13.98
CA THR A 284 -14.84 0.48 13.44
C THR A 284 -13.61 -0.24 13.98
N PHE A 285 -12.46 0.45 14.07
CA PHE A 285 -11.25 -0.12 14.65
C PHE A 285 -11.42 -0.48 16.13
N ASN A 286 -11.99 0.41 16.94
CA ASN A 286 -12.19 0.20 18.38
C ASN A 286 -13.21 -0.91 18.70
N ASN A 287 -14.04 -1.31 17.73
CA ASN A 287 -15.00 -2.40 17.86
C ASN A 287 -14.42 -3.78 17.49
N LEU A 288 -13.17 -3.84 17.01
CA LEU A 288 -12.47 -5.10 16.78
C LEU A 288 -12.19 -5.81 18.12
N ASP A 289 -11.92 -7.10 18.08
CA ASP A 289 -11.42 -7.78 19.27
C ASP A 289 -10.05 -7.20 19.72
N LEU A 290 -9.72 -7.39 21.00
CA LEU A 290 -8.51 -6.80 21.58
C LEU A 290 -7.24 -7.24 20.82
N MET A 291 -7.17 -8.50 20.38
CA MET A 291 -5.98 -9.03 19.72
C MET A 291 -5.80 -8.42 18.33
N ASP A 292 -6.88 -8.25 17.57
CA ASP A 292 -6.90 -7.55 16.29
C ASP A 292 -6.39 -6.12 16.43
N GLN A 293 -6.88 -5.38 17.44
CA GLN A 293 -6.42 -4.02 17.71
C GLN A 293 -4.93 -4.00 18.06
N LEU A 294 -4.48 -4.89 18.93
CA LEU A 294 -3.08 -4.99 19.36
C LEU A 294 -2.14 -5.26 18.18
N ILE A 295 -2.44 -6.25 17.32
CA ILE A 295 -1.56 -6.63 16.21
C ILE A 295 -1.48 -5.52 15.15
N ILE A 296 -2.63 -4.98 14.75
CA ILE A 296 -2.67 -3.92 13.73
C ILE A 296 -1.96 -2.67 14.27
N ASN A 297 -2.21 -2.28 15.52
CA ASN A 297 -1.59 -1.08 16.08
C ASN A 297 -0.09 -1.27 16.34
N ALA A 298 0.33 -2.43 16.86
CA ALA A 298 1.73 -2.69 17.19
C ALA A 298 2.65 -2.64 15.97
N ASN A 299 2.27 -3.22 14.84
CA ASN A 299 3.07 -3.15 13.62
C ASN A 299 3.23 -1.70 13.12
N ASN A 300 2.23 -0.85 13.35
CA ASN A 300 2.33 0.57 13.04
C ASN A 300 3.27 1.32 14.00
N ILE A 301 3.11 1.11 15.32
CA ILE A 301 3.97 1.70 16.36
C ILE A 301 5.42 1.23 16.19
N PHE A 302 5.62 -0.04 15.86
CA PHE A 302 6.93 -0.59 15.60
C PHE A 302 7.62 0.17 14.47
N ALA A 303 6.92 0.40 13.36
CA ALA A 303 7.43 1.11 12.20
C ALA A 303 7.59 2.63 12.41
N ARG A 304 6.71 3.31 13.16
CA ARG A 304 6.60 4.78 13.21
C ARG A 304 6.63 5.44 14.59
N ASP A 305 6.77 4.66 15.66
CA ASP A 305 6.63 5.06 17.07
C ASP A 305 5.21 5.42 17.54
N TYR A 306 5.09 5.64 18.85
CA TYR A 306 3.84 5.93 19.57
C TYR A 306 3.01 7.11 19.04
N PRO A 307 3.58 8.20 18.47
CA PRO A 307 2.77 9.28 17.91
C PRO A 307 1.82 8.85 16.78
N TYR A 308 2.08 7.70 16.15
CA TYR A 308 1.22 7.13 15.11
C TYR A 308 0.28 6.05 15.64
N SER A 309 0.28 5.77 16.95
CA SER A 309 -0.63 4.80 17.55
C SER A 309 -2.08 5.13 17.20
N ILE A 310 -2.85 4.13 16.76
CA ILE A 310 -4.26 4.30 16.41
C ILE A 310 -5.09 4.56 17.67
N ASN A 311 -4.79 3.85 18.76
CA ASN A 311 -5.40 4.02 20.07
C ASN A 311 -4.46 3.53 21.19
N ASP A 312 -4.93 3.49 22.42
CA ASP A 312 -4.12 3.13 23.60
C ASP A 312 -4.15 1.63 23.96
N THR A 313 -4.63 0.75 23.07
CA THR A 313 -4.76 -0.70 23.37
C THR A 313 -3.45 -1.37 23.76
N TRP A 314 -2.31 -0.86 23.32
CA TRP A 314 -0.99 -1.37 23.71
C TRP A 314 -0.75 -1.37 25.23
N LYS A 315 -1.47 -0.51 25.99
CA LYS A 315 -1.39 -0.48 27.46
C LYS A 315 -1.96 -1.74 28.11
N GLU A 316 -2.82 -2.49 27.42
CA GLU A 316 -3.35 -3.76 27.90
C GLU A 316 -2.28 -4.86 27.96
N LEU A 317 -1.11 -4.65 27.32
CA LEU A 317 0.04 -5.55 27.42
C LEU A 317 0.87 -5.32 28.68
N GLY A 318 0.55 -4.33 29.53
CA GLY A 318 1.25 -4.03 30.79
C GLY A 318 2.63 -3.44 30.57
#